data_AF-A0A7S1AKR8-F1
#
_entry.id   AF-A0A7S1AKR8-F1
#
_cell.length_a   1.000
_cell.length_b   1.000
_cell.length_c   1.000
_cell.angle_alpha   90.00
_cell.angle_beta   90.00
_cell.angle_gamma   90.00
#
_symmetry.space_group_name_H-M   'P 1'
#
loop_
_entity.id
_entity.type
_entity.pdbx_description
1 polymer ?
#
loop_
_entity_poly.entity_id
_entity_poly.type
_entity_poly.pdbx_seq_one_letter_code
_entity_poly.pdbx_strand_id
1 'polypeptide(L)'
;GSRDFLQLFHFNSWLLFAMSWVKVELLSGDVEEVYVDSEGPQVLKVDGNYVCYKWVFDSKQRAGHRALHGHDWSDLTSTLQNVTLQRVGKLNRTRRLQQAF
;
A
#
# COMPACT_ATOMS: atom_id res chain seq x y z
N GLY A 1 31.65 -8.81 14.64
CA GLY A 1 30.84 -7.60 14.84
C GLY A 1 30.53 -7.03 13.48
N SER A 2 29.38 -7.38 12.93
CA SER A 2 28.95 -7.04 11.57
C SER A 2 28.55 -5.57 11.51
N ARG A 3 29.47 -4.77 10.95
CA ARG A 3 29.15 -3.50 10.33
C ARG A 3 28.51 -3.78 8.97
N ASP A 4 27.62 -2.87 8.58
CA ASP A 4 27.15 -2.65 7.20
C ASP A 4 26.02 -3.55 6.68
N PHE A 5 24.78 -3.21 7.07
CA PHE A 5 23.58 -3.49 6.28
C PHE A 5 22.72 -2.22 6.14
N LEU A 6 23.31 -1.21 5.51
CA LEU A 6 22.55 -0.14 4.85
C LEU A 6 22.52 -0.49 3.35
N GLN A 7 21.70 -1.46 2.97
CA GLN A 7 21.33 -1.60 1.56
C GLN A 7 20.26 -0.54 1.27
N LEU A 8 20.72 0.54 0.63
CA LEU A 8 19.88 1.45 -0.13
C LEU A 8 19.01 0.63 -1.09
N PHE A 9 17.70 0.57 -0.84
CA PHE A 9 16.77 0.22 -1.89
C PHE A 9 16.70 1.39 -2.87
N HIS A 10 17.47 1.28 -3.95
CA HIS A 10 17.23 2.05 -5.18
C HIS A 10 15.88 1.62 -5.76
N PHE A 11 14.80 2.21 -5.23
CA PHE A 11 13.47 2.09 -5.81
C PHE A 11 13.49 2.92 -7.11
N ASN A 12 13.62 2.23 -8.23
CA ASN A 12 13.55 2.83 -9.55
C ASN A 12 12.27 3.64 -9.68
N SER A 13 12.43 4.94 -9.94
CA SER A 13 11.37 5.94 -10.10
C SER A 13 10.63 5.77 -11.43
N TRP A 14 10.02 4.62 -11.65
CA TRP A 14 9.32 4.27 -12.89
C TRP A 14 7.96 3.62 -12.64
N LEU A 15 7.21 4.06 -11.62
CA LEU A 15 5.75 3.83 -11.60
C LEU A 15 5.06 4.81 -12.56
N LEU A 16 5.38 4.68 -13.85
CA LEU A 16 4.65 5.35 -14.93
C LEU A 16 3.44 4.48 -15.29
N PHE A 17 2.26 4.90 -14.84
CA PHE A 17 0.95 4.73 -15.50
C PHE A 17 0.56 3.36 -16.11
N ALA A 18 1.05 2.23 -15.61
CA ALA A 18 0.62 0.92 -16.07
C ALA A 18 -0.17 0.19 -14.97
N MET A 19 -1.43 -0.13 -15.27
CA MET A 19 -2.23 -1.11 -14.51
C MET A 19 -1.42 -2.39 -14.36
N SER A 20 -0.95 -2.69 -13.15
CA SER A 20 0.04 -3.75 -12.96
C SER A 20 -0.02 -4.37 -11.57
N TRP A 21 0.42 -5.63 -11.50
CA TRP A 21 0.68 -6.32 -10.24
C TRP A 21 2.10 -5.97 -9.79
N VAL A 22 2.18 -5.33 -8.62
CA VAL A 22 3.44 -4.93 -7.99
C VAL A 22 3.75 -5.88 -6.84
N LYS A 23 4.98 -6.40 -6.83
CA LYS A 23 5.50 -7.20 -5.71
C LYS A 23 5.98 -6.27 -4.60
N VAL A 24 5.45 -6.48 -3.40
CA VAL A 24 5.73 -5.70 -2.20
C VAL A 24 6.32 -6.64 -1.17
N GLU A 25 7.59 -6.45 -0.84
CA GLU A 25 8.23 -7.13 0.28
C GLU A 25 7.80 -6.47 1.59
N LEU A 26 6.94 -7.14 2.34
CA LEU A 26 6.44 -6.66 3.62
C LEU A 26 7.55 -6.61 4.66
N LEU A 27 7.40 -5.74 5.66
CA LEU A 27 8.32 -5.69 6.82
C LEU A 27 8.41 -7.02 7.60
N SER A 28 7.47 -7.95 7.40
CA SER A 28 7.55 -9.32 7.94
C SER A 28 8.52 -10.23 7.17
N GLY A 29 9.06 -9.79 6.04
CA GLY A 29 9.85 -10.58 5.09
C GLY A 29 9.02 -11.35 4.07
N ASP A 30 7.69 -11.29 4.16
CA ASP A 30 6.79 -11.89 3.17
C ASP A 30 6.71 -11.05 1.90
N VAL A 31 6.60 -11.69 0.74
CA VAL A 31 6.34 -10.98 -0.53
C VAL A 31 4.86 -11.11 -0.90
N GLU A 32 4.21 -9.97 -1.12
CA GLU A 32 2.81 -9.89 -1.52
C GLU A 32 2.64 -9.23 -2.88
N GLU A 33 1.61 -9.64 -3.63
CA GLU A 33 1.23 -8.99 -4.88
C GLU A 33 0.06 -8.04 -4.65
N VAL A 34 0.27 -6.77 -5.01
CA VAL A 34 -0.70 -5.68 -4.93
C VAL A 34 -0.99 -5.18 -6.34
N TYR A 35 -2.27 -5.19 -6.72
CA TYR A 35 -2.70 -4.58 -7.97
C TYR A 35 -2.77 -3.06 -7.80
N VAL A 36 -2.19 -2.32 -8.75
CA VAL A 36 -2.14 -0.86 -8.78
C VAL A 36 -2.64 -0.39 -10.13
N ASP A 37 -3.60 0.53 -10.14
CA ASP A 37 -4.10 1.19 -11.35
C ASP A 37 -3.84 2.70 -11.31
N SER A 38 -4.48 3.44 -12.21
CA SER A 38 -4.36 4.90 -12.29
C SER A 38 -4.89 5.63 -11.05
N GLU A 39 -5.79 5.02 -10.28
CA GLU A 39 -6.34 5.62 -9.06
C GLU A 39 -5.52 5.26 -7.81
N GLY A 40 -4.81 4.13 -7.85
CA GLY A 40 -3.88 3.70 -6.82
C GLY A 40 -3.93 2.21 -6.50
N PRO A 41 -3.35 1.80 -5.35
CA PRO A 41 -3.28 0.41 -4.96
C PRO A 41 -4.65 -0.11 -4.49
N GLN A 42 -4.94 -1.36 -4.82
CA GLN A 42 -6.27 -1.95 -4.66
C GLN A 42 -6.31 -2.92 -3.46
N VAL A 43 -7.31 -2.75 -2.60
CA VAL A 43 -7.59 -3.65 -1.46
C VAL A 43 -8.65 -4.67 -1.83
N LEU A 44 -8.34 -5.94 -1.65
CA LEU A 44 -9.29 -7.06 -1.72
C LEU A 44 -10.28 -6.93 -0.58
N LYS A 45 -11.59 -6.83 -0.81
CA LYS A 45 -12.66 -6.85 0.18
C LYS A 45 -13.06 -8.29 0.56
N VAL A 46 -13.84 -8.39 1.63
CA VAL A 46 -14.35 -9.67 2.16
C VAL A 46 -15.28 -10.36 1.14
N ASP A 47 -16.00 -9.58 0.33
CA ASP A 47 -16.85 -10.07 -0.76
C ASP A 47 -16.07 -10.52 -2.00
N GLY A 48 -14.73 -10.46 -1.97
CA GLY A 48 -13.85 -10.85 -3.08
C GLY A 48 -13.58 -9.74 -4.10
N ASN A 49 -14.24 -8.58 -3.98
CA ASN A 49 -14.05 -7.46 -4.91
C ASN A 49 -12.84 -6.60 -4.52
N TYR A 50 -12.25 -5.90 -5.49
CA TYR A 50 -11.18 -4.94 -5.22
C TYR A 50 -11.71 -3.51 -5.17
N VAL A 51 -11.14 -2.68 -4.29
CA VAL A 51 -11.40 -1.23 -4.25
C VAL A 51 -10.13 -0.43 -4.06
N CYS A 52 -10.09 0.76 -4.65
CA CYS A 52 -8.96 1.66 -4.53
C CYS A 52 -8.75 2.10 -3.07
N TYR A 53 -7.52 1.97 -2.60
CA TYR A 53 -7.11 2.46 -1.29
C TYR A 53 -6.81 3.95 -1.37
N LYS A 54 -7.58 4.76 -0.64
CA LYS A 54 -7.32 6.20 -0.49
C LYS A 54 -6.51 6.45 0.78
N TRP A 55 -5.34 7.08 0.64
CA TRP A 55 -4.53 7.45 1.80
C TRP A 55 -5.15 8.67 2.50
N VAL A 56 -5.63 8.49 3.72
CA VAL A 56 -6.19 9.58 4.53
C VAL A 56 -5.15 10.00 5.57
N PHE A 57 -4.59 11.21 5.42
CA PHE A 57 -3.70 11.81 6.41
C PHE A 57 -4.56 12.40 7.52
N ASP A 58 -4.78 11.64 8.58
CA ASP A 58 -5.69 12.07 9.63
C ASP A 58 -4.97 12.85 10.74
N SER A 59 -4.86 14.17 10.56
CA SER A 59 -4.49 15.08 11.66
C SER A 59 -5.69 15.42 12.57
N LYS A 60 -6.90 14.95 12.25
CA LYS A 60 -8.15 15.26 12.96
C LYS A 60 -8.84 14.05 13.60
N GLN A 61 -8.22 12.87 13.62
CA GLN A 61 -8.83 11.67 14.23
C GLN A 61 -9.00 11.79 15.75
N ARG A 62 -8.37 12.79 16.39
CA ARG A 62 -8.63 13.16 17.79
C ARG A 62 -9.90 14.01 17.99
N ALA A 63 -10.54 14.50 16.94
CA ALA A 63 -11.60 15.53 17.04
C ALA A 63 -12.90 15.18 16.31
N GLY A 64 -13.19 13.91 16.02
CA GLY A 64 -14.54 13.49 15.59
C GLY A 64 -15.01 13.99 14.22
N HIS A 65 -14.14 14.59 13.41
CA HIS A 65 -14.47 15.00 12.05
C HIS A 65 -13.98 13.96 11.03
N ARG A 66 -14.92 13.36 10.30
CA ARG A 66 -14.64 12.50 9.13
C ARG A 66 -13.72 13.25 8.16
N ALA A 67 -12.47 12.79 8.03
CA ALA A 67 -11.60 13.21 6.95
C ALA A 67 -12.19 12.69 5.63
N LEU A 68 -12.92 13.57 4.93
CA LEU A 68 -13.71 13.24 3.73
C LEU A 68 -12.88 13.19 2.44
N HIS A 69 -11.59 13.53 2.48
CA HIS A 69 -10.75 13.57 1.28
C HIS A 69 -9.40 12.92 1.58
N GLY A 70 -9.26 11.65 1.22
CA GLY A 70 -7.94 11.03 1.11
C GLY A 70 -7.17 11.70 -0.03
N HIS A 71 -5.84 11.76 0.10
CA HIS A 71 -4.97 12.24 -0.96
C HIS A 71 -5.01 11.27 -2.14
N ASP A 72 -5.04 11.83 -3.35
CA ASP A 72 -4.95 11.03 -4.56
C ASP A 72 -3.57 10.41 -4.69
N TRP A 73 -3.51 9.20 -5.26
CA TRP A 73 -2.30 8.40 -5.35
C TRP A 73 -1.14 9.12 -6.05
N SER A 74 -1.46 9.88 -7.10
CA SER A 74 -0.50 10.71 -7.86
C SER A 74 0.14 11.81 -7.02
N ASP A 75 -0.54 12.24 -5.96
CA ASP A 75 -0.11 13.38 -5.14
C ASP A 75 0.75 12.93 -3.95
N LEU A 76 0.85 11.62 -3.73
CA LEU A 76 1.67 11.05 -2.67
C LEU A 76 3.16 11.08 -3.07
N THR A 77 4.02 11.41 -2.11
CA THR A 77 5.47 11.21 -2.27
C THR A 77 5.78 9.72 -2.42
N SER A 78 6.92 9.39 -3.04
CA SER A 78 7.36 7.99 -3.20
C SER A 78 7.43 7.23 -1.87
N THR A 79 7.84 7.90 -0.78
CA THR A 79 7.82 7.32 0.56
C THR A 79 6.40 6.98 1.01
N LEU A 80 5.43 7.88 0.84
CA LEU A 80 4.03 7.62 1.22
C LEU A 80 3.39 6.57 0.31
N GLN A 81 3.73 6.55 -0.97
CA GLN A 81 3.31 5.50 -1.90
C GLN A 81 3.80 4.12 -1.44
N ASN A 82 5.07 4.00 -1.04
CA ASN A 82 5.63 2.76 -0.50
C ASN A 82 4.94 2.32 0.80
N VAL A 83 4.72 3.24 1.75
CA VAL A 83 3.99 2.93 2.99
C VAL A 83 2.55 2.50 2.69
N THR A 84 1.92 3.11 1.70
CA THR A 84 0.58 2.72 1.25
C THR A 84 0.58 1.30 0.69
N LEU A 85 1.52 0.97 -0.19
CA LEU A 85 1.67 -0.37 -0.77
C LEU A 85 1.90 -1.43 0.32
N GLN A 86 2.77 -1.16 1.30
CA GLN A 86 2.99 -2.02 2.47
C GLN A 86 1.68 -2.29 3.21
N ARG A 87 0.89 -1.24 3.44
CA ARG A 87 -0.37 -1.36 4.16
C ARG A 87 -1.39 -2.18 3.37
N VAL A 88 -1.52 -1.93 2.08
CA VAL A 88 -2.44 -2.65 1.19
C VAL A 88 -2.03 -4.12 1.08
N GLY A 89 -0.74 -4.42 0.90
CA GLY A 89 -0.22 -5.78 0.86
C GLY A 89 -0.54 -6.56 2.14
N LYS A 90 -0.31 -5.95 3.31
CA LYS A 90 -0.68 -6.55 4.59
C LYS A 90 -2.18 -6.81 4.72
N LEU A 91 -3.03 -5.85 4.33
CA LEU A 91 -4.49 -6.00 4.38
C LEU A 91 -4.97 -7.13 3.46
N ASN A 92 -4.47 -7.19 2.24
CA ASN A 92 -4.83 -8.21 1.26
C ASN A 92 -4.43 -9.59 1.76
N ARG A 93 -3.21 -9.75 2.29
CA ARG A 93 -2.77 -10.99 2.93
C ARG A 93 -3.70 -11.42 4.06
N THR A 94 -3.98 -10.51 5.00
CA THR A 94 -4.88 -10.82 6.13
C THR A 94 -6.25 -11.27 5.65
N ARG A 95 -6.82 -10.62 4.63
CA ARG A 95 -8.13 -10.98 4.09
C ARG A 95 -8.13 -12.32 3.34
N ARG A 96 -7.08 -12.61 2.55
CA ARG A 96 -6.93 -13.93 1.91
C ARG A 96 -6.82 -15.05 2.94
N LEU A 97 -6.02 -14.84 3.99
CA LEU A 97 -5.90 -15.80 5.08
C LEU A 97 -7.23 -16.02 5.80
N GLN A 98 -8.00 -14.96 6.05
CA GLN A 98 -9.34 -15.07 6.67
C GLN A 98 -10.36 -15.80 5.81
N GLN A 99 -10.25 -15.74 4.48
CA GLN A 99 -11.13 -16.47 3.55
C GLN A 99 -10.74 -17.94 3.38
N ALA A 100 -9.53 -18.33 3.81
CA ALA A 100 -9.03 -19.69 3.71
C ALA A 100 -9.44 -20.58 4.92
N PHE A 101 -10.08 -19.99 5.94
CA PHE A 101 -10.61 -20.65 7.13
C PHE A 101 -12.12 -20.48 7.21
#